data_AF-A0A7D5N915-F1
#
_entry.id   AF-A0A7D5N915-F1
#
_cell.length_a   1.000
_cell.length_b   1.000
_cell.length_c   1.000
_cell.angle_alpha   90.00
_cell.angle_beta   90.00
_cell.angle_gamma   90.00
#
_symmetry.space_group_name_H-M   'P 1'
#
loop_
_entity.id
_entity.type
_entity.pdbx_description
1 polymer ?
#
loop_
_entity_poly.entity_id
_entity_poly.type
_entity_poly.pdbx_seq_one_letter_code
_entity_poly.pdbx_strand_id
1 'polypeptide(L)'
;MRDSFQLELKDPNEQKQSHQIRAMHMMSGLFILIYAAQYLRIAPIQWLNVIGLLIPALAICLLPIFRPDYFKQAESNRIFRILETALLVLGITLLQKHRPSSLACFWHCRSYTFLLWLENRLLTKRFVNLNAKGIQIDLP
;
A
#
# COMPACT_ATOMS: atom_id res chain seq x y z
N MET A 1 -20.74 35.04 -8.28
CA MET A 1 -21.16 33.81 -9.00
C MET A 1 -20.04 32.79 -8.88
N ARG A 2 -20.32 31.49 -8.74
CA ARG A 2 -19.27 30.47 -8.82
C ARG A 2 -19.00 30.22 -10.29
N ASP A 3 -17.84 30.64 -10.79
CA ASP A 3 -17.48 30.55 -12.21
C ASP A 3 -17.09 29.13 -12.65
N SER A 4 -17.07 28.15 -11.73
CA SER A 4 -16.81 26.76 -12.05
C SER A 4 -17.59 25.81 -11.14
N PHE A 5 -18.07 24.72 -11.73
CA PHE A 5 -18.71 23.59 -11.03
C PHE A 5 -17.91 22.33 -11.28
N GLN A 6 -17.47 21.68 -10.20
CA GLN A 6 -16.77 20.39 -10.27
C GLN A 6 -17.73 19.25 -9.92
N LEU A 7 -17.84 18.25 -10.80
CA LEU A 7 -18.58 17.02 -10.57
C LEU A 7 -17.59 15.84 -10.50
N GLU A 8 -17.62 15.10 -9.40
CA GLU A 8 -16.83 13.87 -9.25
C GLU A 8 -17.44 12.77 -10.14
N LEU A 9 -16.62 12.22 -11.05
CA LEU A 9 -17.02 11.08 -11.87
C LEU A 9 -16.91 9.80 -11.04
N LYS A 10 -18.04 9.13 -10.83
CA LYS A 10 -18.05 7.81 -10.19
C LYS A 10 -17.59 6.76 -11.20
N ASP A 11 -16.51 6.05 -10.88
CA ASP A 11 -15.98 4.99 -11.74
C ASP A 11 -16.92 3.77 -11.71
N PRO A 12 -17.40 3.26 -12.85
CA PRO A 12 -18.23 2.06 -12.89
C PRO A 12 -17.53 0.82 -12.32
N ASN A 13 -16.20 0.84 -12.18
CA ASN A 13 -15.38 -0.26 -11.67
C ASN A 13 -14.96 -0.12 -10.20
N GLU A 14 -15.60 0.77 -9.42
CA GLU A 14 -15.25 1.05 -8.01
C GLU A 14 -15.13 -0.22 -7.15
N GLN A 15 -16.03 -1.19 -7.33
CA GLN A 15 -15.99 -2.45 -6.59
C GLN A 15 -14.75 -3.29 -6.94
N LYS A 16 -14.38 -3.36 -8.22
CA LYS A 16 -13.18 -4.06 -8.68
C LYS A 16 -11.91 -3.39 -8.12
N GLN A 17 -11.86 -2.06 -8.13
CA GLN A 17 -10.75 -1.29 -7.57
C GLN A 17 -10.59 -1.54 -6.07
N SER A 18 -11.71 -1.58 -5.32
CA SER A 18 -11.68 -1.91 -3.89
C SER A 18 -11.12 -3.31 -3.62
N HIS A 19 -11.49 -4.31 -4.43
CA HIS A 19 -10.91 -5.65 -4.32
C HIS A 19 -9.41 -5.68 -4.63
N GLN A 20 -8.96 -4.92 -5.64
CA GLN A 20 -7.55 -4.81 -5.98
C GLN A 20 -6.73 -4.16 -4.86
N ILE A 21 -7.23 -3.06 -4.29
CA ILE A 21 -6.59 -2.38 -3.16
C ILE A 21 -6.39 -3.35 -1.99
N ARG A 22 -7.45 -4.06 -1.59
CA ARG A 22 -7.37 -5.07 -0.53
C ARG A 22 -6.34 -6.15 -0.82
N ALA A 23 -6.32 -6.68 -2.04
CA ALA A 23 -5.35 -7.70 -2.45
C ALA A 23 -3.91 -7.18 -2.34
N MET A 24 -3.67 -5.92 -2.72
CA MET A 24 -2.36 -5.30 -2.58
C MET A 24 -1.92 -5.20 -1.10
N HIS A 25 -2.81 -4.88 -0.17
CA HIS A 25 -2.49 -4.87 1.28
C HIS A 25 -2.18 -6.28 1.81
N MET A 26 -2.98 -7.27 1.43
CA MET A 26 -2.72 -8.67 1.81
C MET A 26 -1.36 -9.15 1.28
N MET A 27 -1.02 -8.81 0.03
CA MET A 27 0.29 -9.13 -0.55
C MET A 27 1.43 -8.48 0.23
N SER A 28 1.33 -7.19 0.59
CA SER A 28 2.31 -6.52 1.45
C SER A 28 2.51 -7.26 2.77
N GLY A 29 1.40 -7.59 3.45
CA GLY A 29 1.44 -8.31 4.73
C GLY A 29 2.11 -9.67 4.60
N LEU A 30 1.80 -10.44 3.55
CA LEU A 30 2.44 -11.72 3.27
C LEU A 30 3.95 -11.58 3.05
N PHE A 31 4.41 -10.55 2.33
CA PHE A 31 5.84 -10.30 2.17
C PHE A 31 6.52 -10.00 3.51
N ILE A 32 5.90 -9.19 4.38
CA ILE A 32 6.44 -8.89 5.71
C ILE A 32 6.47 -10.18 6.58
N LEU A 33 5.47 -11.06 6.47
CA LEU A 33 5.48 -12.35 7.17
C LEU A 33 6.64 -13.25 6.73
N ILE A 34 6.95 -13.28 5.43
CA ILE A 34 8.12 -14.03 4.92
C ILE A 34 9.40 -13.50 5.57
N TYR A 35 9.52 -12.18 5.73
CA TYR A 35 10.65 -11.58 6.44
C TYR A 35 10.70 -11.97 7.91
N ALA A 36 9.57 -11.87 8.63
CA ALA A 36 9.49 -12.29 10.03
C ALA A 36 9.94 -13.76 10.21
N ALA A 37 9.54 -14.65 9.29
CA ALA A 37 9.94 -16.06 9.31
C ALA A 37 11.45 -16.27 9.10
N GLN A 38 12.13 -15.41 8.34
CA GLN A 38 13.58 -15.52 8.17
C GLN A 38 14.33 -15.24 9.50
N TYR A 39 13.80 -14.39 10.38
CA TYR A 39 14.41 -14.14 11.69
C TYR A 39 14.36 -15.32 12.65
N LEU A 40 13.41 -16.25 12.45
CA LEU A 40 13.37 -17.51 13.20
C LEU A 40 14.57 -18.42 12.87
N ARG A 41 15.26 -18.17 11.75
CA ARG A 41 16.41 -18.95 11.29
C ARG A 41 17.76 -18.34 11.66
N ILE A 42 17.78 -17.14 12.27
CA ILE A 42 19.01 -16.47 12.70
C ILE A 42 19.33 -16.93 14.13
N ALA A 43 20.56 -17.32 14.40
CA ALA A 43 21.03 -17.71 15.73
C ALA A 43 21.95 -16.62 16.33
N PRO A 44 21.71 -16.15 17.57
CA PRO A 44 20.55 -16.46 18.41
C PRO A 44 19.25 -15.85 17.83
N ILE A 45 18.11 -16.48 18.13
CA ILE A 45 16.80 -16.04 17.62
C ILE A 45 16.50 -14.64 18.13
N GLN A 46 16.19 -13.74 17.21
CA GLN A 46 15.87 -12.35 17.51
C GLN A 46 14.37 -12.18 17.73
N TRP A 47 13.87 -12.69 18.86
CA TRP A 47 12.43 -12.69 19.17
C TRP A 47 11.77 -11.32 19.08
N LEU A 48 12.46 -10.25 19.51
CA LEU A 48 11.94 -8.89 19.41
C LEU A 48 11.68 -8.46 17.96
N ASN A 49 12.59 -8.82 17.04
CA ASN A 49 12.44 -8.52 15.61
C ASN A 49 11.36 -9.38 14.98
N VAL A 50 11.25 -10.65 15.38
CA VAL A 50 10.18 -11.55 14.95
C VAL A 50 8.83 -10.96 15.33
N ILE A 51 8.62 -10.65 16.62
CA ILE A 51 7.35 -10.12 17.14
C ILE A 51 7.04 -8.76 16.51
N GLY A 52 8.05 -7.88 16.41
CA GLY A 52 7.93 -6.54 15.83
C GLY A 52 7.53 -6.52 14.36
N LEU A 53 7.80 -7.59 13.61
CA LEU A 53 7.34 -7.74 12.22
C LEU A 53 6.06 -8.58 12.11
N LEU A 54 5.95 -9.64 12.91
CA LEU A 54 4.84 -10.61 12.85
C LEU A 54 3.49 -9.98 13.18
N ILE A 55 3.41 -9.27 14.31
CA ILE A 55 2.14 -8.64 14.75
C ILE A 55 1.61 -7.66 13.71
N PRO A 56 2.38 -6.66 13.26
CA PRO A 56 1.85 -5.71 12.29
C PRO A 56 1.62 -6.34 10.91
N ALA A 57 2.40 -7.34 10.50
CA ALA A 57 2.13 -8.06 9.26
C ALA A 57 0.80 -8.82 9.29
N LEU A 58 0.46 -9.47 10.42
CA LEU A 58 -0.85 -10.07 10.61
C LEU A 58 -1.96 -9.00 10.58
N ALA A 59 -1.76 -7.86 11.22
CA ALA A 59 -2.72 -6.75 11.17
C ALA A 59 -2.96 -6.28 9.73
N ILE A 60 -1.90 -6.11 8.93
CA ILE A 60 -1.98 -5.73 7.51
C ILE A 60 -2.71 -6.77 6.67
N CYS A 61 -2.56 -8.07 6.96
CA CYS A 61 -3.29 -9.13 6.28
C CYS A 61 -4.77 -9.18 6.66
N LEU A 62 -5.09 -8.97 7.94
CA LEU A 62 -6.44 -9.18 8.49
C LEU A 62 -7.34 -7.94 8.36
N LEU A 63 -6.78 -6.73 8.46
CA LEU A 63 -7.57 -5.49 8.37
C LEU A 63 -8.33 -5.35 7.04
N PRO A 64 -7.76 -5.67 5.86
CA PRO A 64 -8.49 -5.64 4.60
C PRO A 64 -9.66 -6.64 4.51
N ILE A 65 -9.66 -7.68 5.36
CA ILE A 65 -10.73 -8.69 5.45
C ILE A 65 -11.86 -8.18 6.35
N PHE A 66 -11.52 -7.77 7.58
CA PHE A 66 -12.51 -7.43 8.59
C PHE A 66 -13.04 -6.00 8.47
N ARG A 67 -12.25 -5.09 7.90
CA ARG A 67 -12.50 -3.65 7.88
C ARG A 67 -12.20 -3.05 6.49
N PRO A 68 -12.81 -3.56 5.42
CA PRO A 68 -12.50 -3.16 4.04
C PRO A 68 -12.80 -1.69 3.75
N ASP A 69 -13.73 -1.07 4.49
CA ASP A 69 -14.15 0.32 4.24
C ASP A 69 -13.07 1.36 4.55
N TYR A 70 -12.12 1.07 5.43
CA TYR A 70 -10.99 1.98 5.71
C TYR A 70 -10.11 2.19 4.49
N PHE A 71 -10.00 1.19 3.61
CA PHE A 71 -9.15 1.24 2.42
C PHE A 71 -9.83 1.92 1.23
N LYS A 72 -11.12 2.24 1.33
CA LYS A 72 -11.83 3.04 0.31
C LYS A 72 -11.46 4.52 0.39
N GLN A 73 -11.04 4.99 1.56
CA GLN A 73 -10.60 6.37 1.75
C GLN A 73 -9.13 6.48 1.35
N ALA A 74 -8.83 7.39 0.41
CA ALA A 74 -7.48 7.55 -0.12
C ALA A 74 -6.45 7.92 0.97
N GLU A 75 -6.83 8.74 1.94
CA GLU A 75 -5.94 9.14 3.04
C GLU A 75 -5.57 7.96 3.95
N SER A 76 -6.58 7.21 4.41
CA SER A 76 -6.39 6.00 5.21
C SER A 76 -5.53 4.97 4.46
N ASN A 77 -5.83 4.74 3.18
CA ASN A 77 -5.07 3.83 2.34
C ASN A 77 -3.58 4.20 2.25
N ARG A 78 -3.31 5.50 2.04
CA ARG A 78 -1.95 6.05 1.98
C ARG A 78 -1.20 5.88 3.30
N ILE A 79 -1.86 6.07 4.44
CA ILE A 79 -1.26 5.85 5.77
C ILE A 79 -0.85 4.38 5.92
N PHE A 80 -1.74 3.45 5.59
CA PHE A 80 -1.41 2.02 5.63
C PHE A 80 -0.23 1.68 4.73
N ARG A 81 -0.15 2.26 3.53
CA ARG A 81 0.98 2.04 2.61
C ARG A 81 2.30 2.54 3.15
N ILE A 82 2.31 3.71 3.78
CA ILE A 82 3.50 4.24 4.45
C ILE A 82 3.94 3.29 5.56
N LEU A 83 3.00 2.81 6.39
CA LEU A 83 3.28 1.84 7.44
C LEU A 83 3.84 0.52 6.90
N GLU A 84 3.24 -0.04 5.86
CA GLU A 84 3.74 -1.27 5.23
C GLU A 84 5.15 -1.07 4.64
N THR A 85 5.40 0.08 4.00
CA THR A 85 6.72 0.42 3.44
C THR A 85 7.75 0.48 4.57
N ALA A 86 7.42 1.17 5.66
CA ALA A 86 8.32 1.33 6.81
C ALA A 86 8.65 -0.02 7.45
N LEU A 87 7.66 -0.90 7.64
CA LEU A 87 7.85 -2.24 8.19
C LEU A 87 8.70 -3.12 7.28
N LEU A 88 8.50 -3.01 5.97
CA LEU A 88 9.24 -3.79 5.01
C LEU A 88 10.71 -3.32 4.89
N VAL A 89 10.94 -1.99 4.91
CA VAL A 89 12.29 -1.41 4.99
C VAL A 89 12.98 -1.83 6.29
N LEU A 90 12.26 -1.78 7.43
CA LEU A 90 12.78 -2.26 8.71
C LEU A 90 13.17 -3.75 8.62
N GLY A 91 12.28 -4.57 8.06
CA GLY A 91 12.53 -5.99 7.86
C GLY A 91 13.76 -6.28 7.00
N ILE A 92 13.98 -5.50 5.94
CA ILE A 92 15.14 -5.65 5.04
C ILE A 92 16.43 -5.16 5.70
N THR A 93 16.42 -3.96 6.29
CA THR A 93 17.62 -3.35 6.89
C THR A 93 18.16 -4.22 8.02
N LEU A 94 17.28 -4.73 8.88
CA LEU A 94 17.64 -5.68 9.92
C LEU A 94 18.16 -7.00 9.35
N LEU A 95 17.65 -7.47 8.20
CA LEU A 95 18.06 -8.74 7.60
C LEU A 95 19.41 -8.61 6.92
N GLN A 96 19.67 -7.46 6.29
CA GLN A 96 20.95 -7.12 5.66
C GLN A 96 22.10 -7.11 6.66
N LYS A 97 21.84 -6.79 7.95
CA LYS A 97 22.85 -6.92 9.02
C LYS A 97 23.39 -8.35 9.15
N HIS A 98 22.57 -9.35 8.86
CA HIS A 98 22.95 -10.77 8.97
C HIS A 98 23.21 -11.44 7.63
N ARG A 99 22.59 -10.96 6.54
CA ARG A 99 22.72 -11.47 5.17
C ARG A 99 22.65 -10.30 4.18
N PRO A 100 23.76 -9.59 3.93
CA PRO A 100 23.75 -8.47 3.00
C PRO A 100 23.44 -8.98 1.58
N SER A 101 22.27 -8.59 1.08
CA SER A 101 21.86 -8.83 -0.32
C SER A 101 21.32 -7.52 -0.88
N SER A 102 22.14 -6.87 -1.72
CA SER A 102 21.76 -5.68 -2.49
C SER A 102 20.62 -5.98 -3.45
N LEU A 103 20.61 -7.20 -4.01
CA LEU A 103 19.60 -7.68 -4.95
C LEU A 103 18.20 -7.79 -4.32
N ALA A 104 18.11 -8.29 -3.10
CA ALA A 104 16.83 -8.38 -2.38
C ALA A 104 16.23 -7.00 -2.09
N CYS A 105 17.08 -6.02 -1.76
CA CYS A 105 16.65 -4.64 -1.53
C CYS A 105 16.19 -3.96 -2.83
N PHE A 106 16.91 -4.17 -3.93
CA PHE A 106 16.54 -3.63 -5.24
C PHE A 106 15.16 -4.12 -5.71
N TRP A 107 14.91 -5.42 -5.62
CA TRP A 107 13.60 -5.99 -6.01
C TRP A 107 12.46 -5.47 -5.14
N HIS A 108 12.70 -5.23 -3.85
CA HIS A 108 11.70 -4.69 -2.94
C HIS A 108 11.39 -3.21 -3.18
N CYS A 109 12.41 -2.38 -3.37
CA CYS A 109 12.16 -0.98 -3.74
C CYS A 109 11.36 -0.90 -5.05
N ARG A 110 11.71 -1.75 -6.03
CA ARG A 110 11.00 -1.78 -7.31
C ARG A 110 9.54 -2.25 -7.18
N SER A 111 9.27 -3.28 -6.39
CA SER A 111 7.89 -3.75 -6.17
C SER A 111 7.05 -2.70 -5.42
N TYR A 112 7.64 -1.97 -4.48
CA TYR A 112 6.93 -0.91 -3.76
C TYR A 112 6.60 0.31 -4.62
N THR A 113 7.56 0.78 -5.41
CA THR A 113 7.31 1.87 -6.36
C THR A 113 6.22 1.48 -7.36
N PHE A 114 6.19 0.20 -7.76
CA PHE A 114 5.13 -0.33 -8.62
C PHE A 114 3.75 -0.34 -7.92
N LEU A 115 3.68 -0.76 -6.65
CA LEU A 115 2.45 -0.72 -5.86
C LEU A 115 1.93 0.71 -5.66
N LEU A 116 2.81 1.67 -5.33
CA LEU A 116 2.45 3.08 -5.20
C LEU A 116 1.97 3.67 -6.54
N TRP A 117 2.58 3.28 -7.65
CA TRP A 117 2.14 3.70 -8.98
C TRP A 117 0.75 3.15 -9.33
N LEU A 118 0.50 1.86 -9.05
CA LEU A 118 -0.82 1.24 -9.23
C LEU A 118 -1.88 1.91 -8.36
N GLU A 119 -1.56 2.17 -7.10
CA GLU A 119 -2.45 2.83 -6.16
C GLU A 119 -2.80 4.25 -6.62
N ASN A 120 -1.82 5.04 -7.04
CA ASN A 120 -2.06 6.37 -7.58
C ASN A 120 -3.03 6.31 -8.77
N ARG A 121 -2.86 5.32 -9.66
CA ARG A 121 -3.79 5.10 -10.79
C ARG A 121 -5.20 4.69 -10.36
N LEU A 122 -5.34 3.95 -9.26
CA LEU A 122 -6.63 3.46 -8.77
C LEU A 122 -7.40 4.49 -7.94
N LEU A 123 -6.70 5.35 -7.19
CA LEU A 123 -7.30 6.29 -6.26
C LEU A 123 -7.40 7.73 -6.78
N THR A 124 -6.82 8.05 -7.93
CA THR A 124 -6.95 9.40 -8.48
C THR A 124 -8.38 9.63 -8.95
N LYS A 125 -9.12 10.44 -8.18
CA LYS A 125 -10.47 10.91 -8.51
C LYS A 125 -10.44 11.72 -9.80
N ARG A 126 -11.42 11.48 -10.68
CA ARG A 126 -11.60 12.25 -11.91
C ARG A 126 -12.71 13.26 -11.70
N PHE A 127 -12.46 14.50 -12.10
CA PHE A 127 -13.44 15.58 -11.99
C PHE A 127 -13.79 16.08 -13.38
N VAL A 128 -15.07 16.39 -13.57
CA VAL A 128 -15.54 17.19 -14.70
C VAL A 128 -15.69 18.61 -14.20
N ASN A 129 -14.91 19.52 -14.79
CA ASN A 129 -14.97 20.93 -14.50
C ASN A 129 -15.84 21.62 -15.56
N LEU A 130 -16.99 22.11 -15.12
CA LEU A 130 -17.94 22.87 -15.93
C LEU A 130 -17.63 24.35 -15.74
N ASN A 131 -17.12 24.99 -16.80
CA ASN A 131 -16.76 26.41 -16.79
C ASN A 131 -17.42 27.12 -17.99
N ALA A 132 -17.43 28.45 -18.02
CA ALA A 132 -18.02 29.25 -19.11
C ALA A 132 -17.39 28.95 -20.50
N LYS A 133 -16.20 28.35 -20.52
CA LYS A 133 -15.47 27.94 -21.74
C LYS A 133 -15.86 26.55 -22.25
N GLY A 134 -16.64 25.77 -21.49
CA GLY A 134 -17.06 24.41 -21.85
C GLY A 134 -16.80 23.38 -20.76
N ILE A 135 -16.90 22.11 -21.15
CA ILE A 135 -16.70 20.95 -20.28
C ILE A 135 -15.24 20.50 -20.40
N GLN A 136 -14.48 20.56 -19.30
CA GLN A 136 -13.13 20.00 -19.24
C GLN A 136 -13.11 18.79 -18.30
N ILE A 137 -12.48 17.70 -18.75
CA ILE A 137 -12.25 16.52 -17.93
C ILE A 137 -10.82 16.64 -17.42
N ASP A 138 -10.66 16.75 -16.10
CA ASP A 138 -9.33 16.69 -15.49
C ASP A 138 -8.87 15.23 -15.51
N LEU A 139 -7.94 14.93 -16.43
CA LEU A 139 -7.26 13.65 -16.51
C LEU A 139 -6.10 13.61 -15.50
N PRO A 140 -5.86 12.44 -14.86
CA PRO A 140 -4.74 12.26 -13.93
C PRO A 140 -3.36 12.30 -14.62
#